data_AF-A0A960QRC3-F1
#
_entry.id   AF-A0A960QRC3-F1
#
_cell.length_a   1.000
_cell.length_b   1.000
_cell.length_c   1.000
_cell.angle_alpha   90.00
_cell.angle_beta   90.00
_cell.angle_gamma   90.00
#
_symmetry.space_group_name_H-M   'P 1'
#
loop_
_entity.id
_entity.type
_entity.pdbx_description
1 polymer ?
#
loop_
_entity_poly.entity_id
_entity_poly.type
_entity_poly.pdbx_seq_one_letter_code
_entity_poly.pdbx_strand_id
1 'polypeptide(L)'
;MFTRIVSLEVDSPATTIVMVSDGPIPFPQIIVRDPHGREWISSGDAIRTEDPTRYEVKLDQEKLAPGAYRIQGEGCTKANLAEAGGGDWIKAFAEFTMELPKKERTRRKNKSTSPIRIYFGIHKHMHQPYYDTVNPAAWDGEKDSIFATRAGAYKDYLADAIERYVQGGLPHAGISTSWSGSLIEQLDRCEREGLCGGQFAGWKDRFRAILSEKTRPDGRGAAGQGHARLRFTAFGFFHPLMPLIPERDIIDQILRHRDLVEQAFGVPASRILFPPETAFHVRMIPALKQAGIEAVIYDSVHRSRACRNYPYPGKEEGMLPPNPSEQVNDPVDDWCALQHVWAPSKISPSLLKPEYVGYTDPDGTEHTIIAIPAERYLGNEDARGGFGALQYPSLFEQLHREVEASGSYDLKHPPFFLLHSDGDNYGGGTDSYYRHNTEQLVAWLNEDPRFELIGIEDYLDQFPPDPDKVVHIEPGSWAGADNGDPQFMKWFSRYREPSSPDLHSWAVLTSFQNAVHSLLDAGINTAAVQEAERLMLLAETSCYWYWTGQAVWDAQVTHAANHGWNLLQGELEQLQKKGDTTGPTIFPAWVLPENPGG
;
A
#
# COMPACT_ATOMS: atom_id res chain seq x y z
N MET A 1 47.85 0.85 -46.73
CA MET A 1 47.58 1.78 -45.60
C MET A 1 46.83 0.99 -44.56
N PHE A 2 47.36 0.86 -43.34
CA PHE A 2 46.64 0.21 -42.25
C PHE A 2 45.75 1.26 -41.62
N THR A 3 44.42 1.13 -41.77
CA THR A 3 43.46 2.00 -41.09
C THR A 3 43.63 1.86 -39.58
N ARG A 4 43.66 2.99 -38.86
CA ARG A 4 43.72 3.10 -37.41
C ARG A 4 42.77 4.18 -36.93
N ILE A 5 42.31 4.04 -35.70
CA ILE A 5 41.58 5.11 -35.00
C ILE A 5 42.62 6.13 -34.53
N VAL A 6 42.49 7.37 -34.99
CA VAL A 6 43.42 8.47 -34.70
C VAL A 6 42.97 9.34 -33.53
N SER A 7 41.65 9.42 -33.29
CA SER A 7 41.11 10.06 -32.09
C SER A 7 39.78 9.41 -31.69
N LEU A 8 39.51 9.48 -30.39
CA LEU A 8 38.25 9.10 -29.77
C LEU A 8 37.98 10.12 -28.67
N GLU A 9 37.03 11.01 -28.90
CA GLU A 9 36.81 12.19 -28.07
C GLU A 9 35.32 12.34 -27.74
N VAL A 10 35.06 13.09 -26.67
CA VAL A 10 33.71 13.45 -26.25
C VAL A 10 33.57 14.95 -26.35
N ASP A 11 32.61 15.42 -27.15
CA ASP A 11 32.34 16.84 -27.28
C ASP A 11 31.80 17.40 -25.97
N SER A 12 32.30 18.57 -25.54
CA SER A 12 31.80 19.27 -24.35
C SER A 12 30.70 20.28 -24.73
N PRO A 13 29.53 20.28 -24.06
CA PRO A 13 29.13 19.39 -22.97
C PRO A 13 28.81 17.98 -23.48
N ALA A 14 29.21 16.92 -22.75
CA ALA A 14 29.19 15.49 -23.12
C ALA A 14 27.89 15.01 -23.81
N THR A 15 27.73 15.33 -25.09
CA THR A 15 26.51 15.11 -25.88
C THR A 15 26.78 14.14 -27.02
N THR A 16 28.02 14.10 -27.51
CA THR A 16 28.41 13.32 -28.67
C THR A 16 29.79 12.71 -28.45
N ILE A 17 29.92 11.43 -28.77
CA ILE A 17 31.21 10.74 -28.88
C ILE A 17 31.59 10.73 -30.35
N VAL A 18 32.81 11.17 -30.65
CA VAL A 18 33.36 11.22 -32.00
C VAL A 18 34.58 10.31 -32.07
N MET A 19 34.52 9.34 -32.98
CA MET A 19 35.64 8.48 -33.35
C MET A 19 36.12 8.87 -34.74
N VAL A 20 37.41 9.18 -34.89
CA VAL A 20 38.04 9.54 -36.18
C VAL A 20 39.11 8.52 -36.53
N SER A 21 39.19 8.12 -37.80
CA SER A 21 40.18 7.18 -38.33
C SER A 21 40.95 7.74 -39.52
N ASP A 22 42.14 7.20 -39.80
CA ASP A 22 42.98 7.58 -40.97
C ASP A 22 42.58 6.84 -42.28
N GLY A 23 41.49 6.08 -42.23
CA GLY A 23 40.88 5.36 -43.35
C GLY A 23 39.50 4.78 -42.98
N PRO A 24 38.73 4.23 -43.93
CA PRO A 24 37.39 3.74 -43.65
C PRO A 24 37.36 2.49 -42.78
N ILE A 25 36.35 2.44 -41.91
CA ILE A 25 36.03 1.35 -40.99
C ILE A 25 34.65 0.80 -41.39
N PRO A 26 34.60 -0.34 -42.10
CA PRO A 26 33.33 -0.96 -42.50
C PRO A 26 32.38 -1.31 -41.35
N PHE A 27 32.92 -1.63 -40.17
CA PHE A 27 32.12 -1.99 -38.98
C PHE A 27 32.56 -1.20 -37.75
N PRO A 28 32.16 0.07 -37.62
CA PRO A 28 32.46 0.88 -36.46
C PRO A 28 31.55 0.49 -35.28
N GLN A 29 32.11 0.51 -34.07
CA GLN A 29 31.40 0.33 -32.81
C GLN A 29 31.93 1.31 -31.76
N ILE A 30 31.03 1.88 -30.98
CA ILE A 30 31.39 2.71 -29.82
C ILE A 30 30.71 2.11 -28.60
N ILE A 31 31.52 1.76 -27.61
CA ILE A 31 31.09 1.14 -26.35
C ILE A 31 31.33 2.13 -25.22
N VAL A 32 30.30 2.39 -24.43
CA VAL A 32 30.34 3.31 -23.28
C VAL A 32 30.06 2.53 -22.02
N ARG A 33 30.92 2.66 -21.02
CA ARG A 33 30.79 2.02 -19.71
C ARG A 33 30.59 3.07 -18.64
N ASP A 34 29.54 2.92 -17.84
CA ASP A 34 29.27 3.81 -16.71
C ASP A 34 30.13 3.48 -15.47
N PRO A 35 30.15 4.37 -14.46
CA PRO A 35 30.90 4.16 -13.22
C PRO A 35 30.47 2.90 -12.43
N HIS A 36 29.29 2.36 -12.73
CA HIS A 36 28.69 1.20 -12.06
C HIS A 36 28.85 -0.09 -12.87
N GLY A 37 29.54 -0.04 -14.02
CA GLY A 37 29.83 -1.19 -14.88
C GLY A 37 28.76 -1.55 -15.90
N ARG A 38 27.73 -0.71 -16.13
CA ARG A 38 26.76 -0.91 -17.22
C ARG A 38 27.37 -0.50 -18.56
N GLU A 39 27.09 -1.27 -19.62
CA GLU A 39 27.63 -1.04 -20.96
C GLU A 39 26.53 -0.68 -21.97
N TRP A 40 26.77 0.33 -22.81
CA TRP A 40 25.98 0.63 -24.00
C TRP A 40 26.85 0.49 -25.24
N ILE A 41 26.35 -0.25 -26.24
CA ILE A 41 27.05 -0.50 -27.50
C ILE A 41 26.26 0.16 -28.62
N SER A 42 26.89 1.08 -29.34
CA SER A 42 26.36 1.71 -30.54
C SER A 42 27.07 1.14 -31.77
N SER A 43 26.30 0.63 -32.72
CA SER A 43 26.78 0.13 -34.02
C SER A 43 25.68 0.27 -35.09
N GLY A 44 26.02 0.13 -36.37
CA GLY A 44 25.06 0.26 -37.47
C GLY A 44 24.40 1.64 -37.52
N ASP A 45 23.07 1.69 -37.67
CA ASP A 45 22.29 2.94 -37.80
C ASP A 45 22.37 3.87 -36.57
N ALA A 46 22.86 3.36 -35.43
CA ALA A 46 23.10 4.16 -34.22
C ALA A 46 24.37 5.02 -34.32
N ILE A 47 25.23 4.78 -35.31
CA ILE A 47 26.42 5.58 -35.60
C ILE A 47 26.14 6.45 -36.82
N ARG A 48 26.25 7.77 -36.65
CA ARG A 48 26.17 8.72 -37.74
C ARG A 48 27.55 8.88 -38.39
N THR A 49 27.62 8.66 -39.69
CA THR A 49 28.85 8.77 -40.47
C THR A 49 28.71 9.94 -41.46
N GLU A 50 29.32 11.09 -41.15
CA GLU A 50 29.29 12.26 -42.04
C GLU A 50 30.28 12.12 -43.22
N ASP A 51 31.41 11.45 -42.97
CA ASP A 51 32.40 11.06 -43.96
C ASP A 51 33.00 9.69 -43.60
N PRO A 52 33.64 8.96 -44.53
CA PRO A 52 34.12 7.60 -44.30
C PRO A 52 35.19 7.46 -43.21
N THR A 53 35.60 8.54 -42.56
CA THR A 53 36.64 8.57 -41.53
C THR A 53 36.16 9.15 -40.20
N ARG A 54 34.88 9.52 -40.08
CA ARG A 54 34.30 10.16 -38.89
C ARG A 54 32.98 9.51 -38.49
N TYR A 55 32.94 9.02 -37.25
CA TYR A 55 31.83 8.24 -36.69
C TYR A 55 31.34 8.90 -35.40
N GLU A 56 30.05 9.24 -35.34
CA GLU A 56 29.47 10.00 -34.24
C GLU A 56 28.31 9.25 -33.58
N VAL A 57 28.29 9.25 -32.25
CA VAL A 57 27.21 8.70 -31.43
C VAL A 57 26.72 9.76 -30.47
N LYS A 58 25.42 10.06 -30.50
CA LYS A 58 24.80 10.94 -29.51
C LYS A 58 24.51 10.18 -28.24
N LEU A 59 24.95 10.75 -27.11
CA LEU A 59 24.62 10.24 -25.79
C LEU A 59 23.26 10.76 -25.35
N ASP A 60 22.46 9.87 -24.79
CA ASP A 60 21.21 10.23 -24.12
C ASP A 60 21.52 10.77 -22.73
N GLN A 61 21.51 12.10 -22.60
CA GLN A 61 21.90 12.79 -21.36
C GLN A 61 21.01 12.43 -20.17
N GLU A 62 19.76 12.02 -20.40
CA GLU A 62 18.84 11.62 -19.32
C GLU A 62 19.24 10.29 -18.68
N LYS A 63 20.06 9.49 -19.38
CA LYS A 63 20.54 8.18 -18.92
C LYS A 63 21.93 8.21 -18.29
N LEU A 64 22.62 9.35 -18.34
CA LEU A 64 23.95 9.49 -17.76
C LEU A 64 23.83 9.81 -16.25
N ALA A 65 24.66 9.17 -15.43
CA ALA A 65 24.80 9.38 -13.99
C ALA A 65 26.16 10.04 -13.69
N PRO A 66 26.29 10.89 -12.65
CA PRO A 66 27.56 11.54 -12.34
C PRO A 66 28.70 10.53 -12.11
N GLY A 67 29.87 10.81 -12.67
CA GLY A 67 31.06 9.97 -12.47
C GLY A 67 31.92 9.78 -13.72
N ALA A 68 32.93 8.91 -13.59
CA ALA A 68 33.89 8.60 -14.65
C ALA A 68 33.38 7.51 -15.59
N TYR A 69 33.29 7.84 -16.88
CA TYR A 69 32.90 6.94 -17.95
C TYR A 69 34.11 6.49 -18.74
N ARG A 70 34.07 5.22 -19.18
CA ARG A 70 35.07 4.67 -20.12
C ARG A 70 34.44 4.45 -21.47
N ILE A 71 35.13 4.90 -22.51
CA ILE A 71 34.73 4.75 -23.90
C ILE A 71 35.73 3.87 -24.61
N GLN A 72 35.24 2.92 -25.40
CA GLN A 72 36.02 2.12 -26.31
C GLN A 72 35.43 2.26 -27.71
N GLY A 73 36.18 2.88 -28.61
CA GLY A 73 35.90 2.86 -30.05
C GLY A 73 36.60 1.67 -30.66
N GLU A 74 35.89 0.83 -31.39
CA GLU A 74 36.48 -0.28 -32.12
C GLU A 74 35.94 -0.41 -33.54
N GLY A 75 36.74 -1.02 -34.40
CA GLY A 75 36.41 -1.12 -35.82
C GLY A 75 37.06 -2.33 -36.46
N CYS A 76 36.34 -3.00 -37.35
CA CYS A 76 36.95 -4.01 -38.23
C CYS A 76 37.43 -3.35 -39.52
N THR A 77 38.66 -3.64 -39.93
CA THR A 77 39.27 -3.10 -41.17
C THR A 77 38.84 -3.85 -42.44
N LYS A 78 38.09 -4.97 -42.31
CA LYS A 78 37.54 -5.73 -43.43
C LYS A 78 36.04 -5.52 -43.58
N ALA A 79 35.56 -5.46 -44.83
CA ALA A 79 34.14 -5.34 -45.16
C ALA A 79 33.37 -6.67 -45.08
N ASN A 80 34.06 -7.81 -45.08
CA ASN A 80 33.47 -9.13 -44.86
C ASN A 80 33.92 -9.68 -43.49
N LEU A 81 33.01 -9.70 -42.51
CA LEU A 81 33.29 -10.20 -41.15
C LEU A 81 33.68 -11.69 -41.13
N ALA A 82 33.21 -12.49 -42.08
CA ALA A 82 33.53 -13.92 -42.16
C ALA A 82 35.01 -14.19 -42.49
N GLU A 83 35.73 -13.17 -42.98
CA GLU A 83 37.15 -13.23 -43.33
C GLU A 83 38.04 -12.47 -42.32
N ALA A 84 37.45 -11.89 -41.26
CA ALA A 84 38.16 -11.10 -40.27
C ALA A 84 38.74 -11.97 -39.14
N GLY A 85 40.01 -11.76 -38.83
CA GLY A 85 40.69 -12.32 -37.65
C GLY A 85 40.90 -11.26 -36.56
N GLY A 86 41.40 -11.68 -35.39
CA GLY A 86 41.62 -10.76 -34.26
C GLY A 86 42.56 -9.57 -34.55
N GLY A 87 43.49 -9.72 -35.50
CA GLY A 87 44.39 -8.64 -35.93
C GLY A 87 43.76 -7.61 -36.88
N ASP A 88 42.56 -7.87 -37.38
CA ASP A 88 41.82 -6.94 -38.27
C ASP A 88 40.98 -5.93 -37.48
N TRP A 89 40.93 -6.06 -36.14
CA TRP A 89 40.20 -5.19 -35.23
C TRP A 89 41.12 -4.13 -34.62
N ILE A 90 40.75 -2.87 -34.81
CA ILE A 90 41.44 -1.71 -34.24
C ILE A 90 40.62 -1.14 -33.08
N LYS A 91 41.30 -0.66 -32.05
CA LYS A 91 40.67 -0.15 -30.82
C LYS A 91 41.32 1.15 -30.37
N ALA A 92 40.52 2.04 -29.82
CA ALA A 92 40.94 3.23 -29.08
C ALA A 92 40.11 3.36 -27.80
N PHE A 93 40.69 3.99 -26.78
CA PHE A 93 40.05 4.16 -25.49
C PHE A 93 40.10 5.63 -25.09
N ALA A 94 39.03 6.11 -24.49
CA ALA A 94 38.93 7.45 -23.93
C ALA A 94 38.15 7.38 -22.61
N GLU A 95 38.28 8.42 -21.79
CA GLU A 95 37.51 8.57 -20.57
C GLU A 95 36.97 10.00 -20.49
N PHE A 96 35.77 10.16 -19.92
CA PHE A 96 35.24 11.47 -19.59
C PHE A 96 34.55 11.42 -18.23
N THR A 97 34.53 12.55 -17.54
CA THR A 97 33.80 12.68 -16.26
C THR A 97 32.57 13.53 -16.51
N MET A 98 31.40 13.02 -16.15
CA MET A 98 30.18 13.81 -16.19
C MET A 98 29.98 14.53 -14.86
N GLU A 99 30.01 15.87 -14.90
CA GLU A 99 29.69 16.75 -13.77
C GLU A 99 28.22 17.13 -13.77
N LEU A 100 27.61 17.28 -12.59
CA LEU A 100 26.22 17.73 -12.45
C LEU A 100 26.09 19.18 -12.97
N PRO A 101 25.10 19.51 -13.83
CA PRO A 101 24.68 20.89 -13.96
C PRO A 101 24.13 21.36 -12.61
N LYS A 102 24.67 22.46 -12.07
CA LYS A 102 24.10 23.12 -10.88
C LYS A 102 22.69 23.57 -11.26
N LYS A 103 21.66 22.83 -10.83
CA LYS A 103 20.27 23.31 -10.87
C LYS A 103 20.23 24.66 -10.14
N GLU A 104 19.84 25.72 -10.84
CA GLU A 104 19.43 26.97 -10.22
C GLU A 104 18.24 26.66 -9.32
N ARG A 105 18.49 26.59 -8.02
CA ARG A 105 17.45 26.53 -6.99
C ARG A 105 16.72 27.86 -7.05
N THR A 106 15.46 27.83 -7.47
CA THR A 106 14.52 28.91 -7.20
C THR A 106 14.63 29.29 -5.73
N ARG A 107 14.93 30.56 -5.48
CA ARG A 107 15.13 31.15 -4.15
C ARG A 107 13.91 30.83 -3.27
N ARG A 108 14.04 29.89 -2.34
CA ARG A 108 13.03 29.65 -1.31
C ARG A 108 13.02 30.79 -0.29
N LYS A 109 11.82 31.26 0.00
CA LYS A 109 11.53 32.15 1.14
C LYS A 109 11.70 31.38 2.44
N ASN A 110 12.43 32.00 3.37
CA ASN A 110 12.55 31.73 4.79
C ASN A 110 12.96 30.30 5.20
N LYS A 111 14.24 30.13 5.55
CA LYS A 111 14.68 29.08 6.47
C LYS A 111 13.89 29.21 7.77
N SER A 112 12.96 28.30 7.99
CA SER A 112 12.41 28.05 9.33
C SER A 112 13.56 27.68 10.25
N THR A 113 13.61 28.31 11.43
CA THR A 113 14.56 28.02 12.50
C THR A 113 14.10 26.89 13.44
N SER A 114 12.95 26.26 13.14
CA SER A 114 12.48 25.08 13.86
C SER A 114 13.17 23.82 13.31
N PRO A 115 13.61 22.88 14.17
CA PRO A 115 14.16 21.62 13.69
C PRO A 115 13.11 20.86 12.87
N ILE A 116 13.49 20.40 11.68
CA ILE A 116 12.66 19.51 10.86
C ILE A 116 12.41 18.25 11.68
N ARG A 117 11.14 17.88 11.83
CA ARG A 117 10.72 16.66 12.52
C ARG A 117 9.84 15.83 11.60
N ILE A 118 10.13 14.54 11.51
CA ILE A 118 9.31 13.55 10.81
C ILE A 118 8.55 12.74 11.86
N TYR A 119 7.23 12.67 11.68
CA TYR A 119 6.35 11.88 12.51
C TYR A 119 6.03 10.57 11.80
N PHE A 120 5.78 9.52 12.57
CA PHE A 120 5.29 8.26 12.02
C PHE A 120 4.46 7.53 13.06
N GLY A 121 3.59 6.63 12.62
CA GLY A 121 2.81 5.75 13.49
C GLY A 121 2.99 4.29 13.11
N ILE A 122 2.51 3.38 13.97
CA ILE A 122 2.47 1.94 13.70
C ILE A 122 1.02 1.49 13.68
N HIS A 123 0.66 0.70 12.66
CA HIS A 123 -0.63 0.04 12.53
C HIS A 123 -0.46 -1.47 12.41
N LYS A 124 -1.16 -2.26 13.23
CA LYS A 124 -1.13 -3.72 13.16
C LYS A 124 -2.51 -4.31 12.86
N HIS A 125 -2.59 -5.06 11.77
CA HIS A 125 -3.81 -5.72 11.32
C HIS A 125 -3.89 -7.15 11.85
N MET A 126 -5.01 -7.52 12.49
CA MET A 126 -5.27 -8.85 13.04
C MET A 126 -6.53 -9.43 12.41
N HIS A 127 -6.41 -10.58 11.75
CA HIS A 127 -7.53 -11.16 11.04
C HIS A 127 -7.44 -12.68 10.88
N GLN A 128 -8.58 -13.36 11.08
CA GLN A 128 -8.83 -14.71 10.57
C GLN A 128 -10.25 -14.78 10.00
N PRO A 129 -10.45 -15.40 8.82
CA PRO A 129 -11.80 -15.61 8.29
C PRO A 129 -12.50 -16.74 9.05
N TYR A 130 -13.80 -16.91 8.81
CA TYR A 130 -14.42 -18.21 9.05
C TYR A 130 -14.00 -19.17 7.93
N TYR A 131 -13.48 -20.33 8.31
CA TYR A 131 -12.96 -21.34 7.36
C TYR A 131 -14.06 -22.18 6.71
N ASP A 132 -15.29 -22.08 7.21
CA ASP A 132 -16.49 -22.68 6.63
C ASP A 132 -17.66 -21.71 6.84
N THR A 133 -18.22 -21.24 5.73
CA THR A 133 -19.31 -20.25 5.70
C THR A 133 -20.62 -20.78 6.30
N VAL A 134 -20.93 -22.05 6.08
CA VAL A 134 -22.21 -22.66 6.46
C VAL A 134 -22.10 -23.49 7.73
N ASN A 135 -20.87 -23.70 8.21
CA ASN A 135 -20.60 -24.24 9.52
C ASN A 135 -19.56 -23.38 10.25
N PRO A 136 -19.94 -22.24 10.85
CA PRO A 136 -19.03 -21.40 11.64
C PRO A 136 -18.39 -22.13 12.84
N ALA A 137 -18.92 -23.30 13.21
CA ALA A 137 -18.37 -24.16 14.26
C ALA A 137 -17.29 -25.13 13.75
N ALA A 138 -17.04 -25.21 12.43
CA ALA A 138 -16.00 -26.05 11.84
C ALA A 138 -14.64 -25.74 12.48
N TRP A 139 -14.03 -26.78 13.06
CA TRP A 139 -12.76 -26.67 13.78
C TRP A 139 -12.03 -28.00 13.73
N ASP A 140 -10.82 -27.99 13.19
CA ASP A 140 -9.93 -29.14 13.10
C ASP A 140 -8.57 -28.84 13.73
N GLY A 141 -7.65 -29.82 13.71
CA GLY A 141 -6.30 -29.64 14.26
C GLY A 141 -5.47 -28.58 13.52
N GLU A 142 -5.80 -28.27 12.27
CA GLU A 142 -5.15 -27.18 11.54
C GLU A 142 -5.57 -25.83 12.11
N LYS A 143 -6.87 -25.61 12.33
CA LYS A 143 -7.36 -24.34 12.89
C LYS A 143 -6.91 -24.17 14.33
N ASP A 144 -6.91 -25.27 15.10
CA ASP A 144 -6.33 -25.29 16.44
C ASP A 144 -4.86 -24.83 16.43
N SER A 145 -4.06 -25.32 15.49
CA SER A 145 -2.65 -24.93 15.30
C SER A 145 -2.48 -23.49 14.84
N ILE A 146 -3.28 -23.02 13.87
CA ILE A 146 -3.23 -21.65 13.34
C ILE A 146 -3.42 -20.63 14.46
N PHE A 147 -4.44 -20.84 15.31
CA PHE A 147 -4.72 -19.95 16.43
C PHE A 147 -3.69 -20.13 17.54
N ALA A 148 -3.33 -21.37 17.89
CA ALA A 148 -2.37 -21.63 18.96
C ALA A 148 -1.00 -20.98 18.72
N THR A 149 -0.50 -21.04 17.48
CA THR A 149 0.79 -20.45 17.12
C THR A 149 0.79 -18.92 17.15
N ARG A 150 -0.38 -18.28 17.11
CA ARG A 150 -0.57 -16.82 17.13
C ARG A 150 -1.01 -16.27 18.48
N ALA A 151 -1.06 -17.10 19.51
CA ALA A 151 -1.61 -16.70 20.81
C ALA A 151 -0.91 -15.48 21.42
N GLY A 152 0.38 -15.27 21.17
CA GLY A 152 1.09 -14.07 21.60
C GLY A 152 0.58 -12.79 20.91
N ALA A 153 0.40 -12.84 19.59
CA ALA A 153 -0.14 -11.73 18.80
C ALA A 153 -1.56 -11.35 19.26
N TYR A 154 -2.37 -12.36 19.60
CA TYR A 154 -3.76 -12.17 19.98
C TYR A 154 -4.00 -11.85 21.47
N LYS A 155 -2.97 -11.79 22.31
CA LYS A 155 -3.15 -11.57 23.77
C LYS A 155 -2.17 -10.59 24.38
N ASP A 156 -0.92 -10.63 23.93
CA ASP A 156 0.20 -10.11 24.71
C ASP A 156 0.96 -9.01 23.94
N TYR A 157 1.26 -9.26 22.67
CA TYR A 157 2.29 -8.55 21.94
C TYR A 157 2.03 -7.05 21.79
N LEU A 158 0.80 -6.63 21.45
CA LEU A 158 0.49 -5.20 21.37
C LEU A 158 0.66 -4.51 22.73
N ALA A 159 0.23 -5.16 23.82
CA ALA A 159 0.38 -4.61 25.17
C ALA A 159 1.88 -4.55 25.58
N ASP A 160 2.65 -5.59 25.28
CA ASP A 160 4.10 -5.65 25.53
C ASP A 160 4.85 -4.49 24.85
N ALA A 161 4.43 -4.07 23.65
CA ALA A 161 5.02 -2.92 22.95
C ALA A 161 4.61 -1.58 23.59
N ILE A 162 3.34 -1.41 23.97
CA ILE A 162 2.88 -0.20 24.67
C ILE A 162 3.62 -0.03 26.00
N GLU A 163 3.78 -1.09 26.79
CA GLU A 163 4.53 -1.07 28.05
C GLU A 163 5.97 -0.53 27.84
N ARG A 164 6.62 -0.92 26.74
CA ARG A 164 7.96 -0.42 26.38
C ARG A 164 7.96 1.05 25.98
N TYR A 165 6.94 1.52 25.27
CA TYR A 165 6.81 2.95 24.97
C TYR A 165 6.64 3.79 26.24
N VAL A 166 5.85 3.29 27.20
CA VAL A 166 5.63 3.93 28.51
C VAL A 166 6.92 3.94 29.32
N GLN A 167 7.58 2.79 29.49
CA GLN A 167 8.86 2.66 30.21
C GLN A 167 9.98 3.49 29.56
N GLY A 168 9.96 3.57 28.23
CA GLY A 168 10.87 4.37 27.42
C GLY A 168 10.64 5.87 27.46
N GLY A 169 9.57 6.33 28.13
CA GLY A 169 9.26 7.75 28.27
C GLY A 169 8.80 8.44 26.99
N LEU A 170 8.38 7.70 25.95
CA LEU A 170 7.95 8.27 24.68
C LEU A 170 6.58 8.96 24.86
N PRO A 171 6.46 10.28 24.57
CA PRO A 171 5.30 11.06 24.97
C PRO A 171 4.02 10.68 24.22
N HIS A 172 4.09 10.47 22.90
CA HIS A 172 2.92 10.24 22.06
C HIS A 172 2.92 8.85 21.37
N ALA A 173 3.87 8.00 21.71
CA ALA A 173 3.99 6.68 21.11
C ALA A 173 2.81 5.77 21.48
N GLY A 174 2.20 5.19 20.44
CA GLY A 174 1.11 4.25 20.54
C GLY A 174 1.03 3.37 19.30
N ILE A 175 0.13 2.39 19.34
CA ILE A 175 -0.17 1.50 18.23
C ILE A 175 -1.66 1.58 17.93
N SER A 176 -1.97 1.81 16.67
CA SER A 176 -3.32 1.57 16.13
C SER A 176 -3.42 0.12 15.66
N THR A 177 -4.59 -0.50 15.78
CA THR A 177 -4.78 -1.90 15.38
C THR A 177 -6.18 -2.14 14.84
N SER A 178 -6.30 -2.95 13.80
CA SER A 178 -7.59 -3.41 13.27
C SER A 178 -7.80 -4.88 13.62
N TRP A 179 -9.02 -5.24 14.00
CA TRP A 179 -9.40 -6.60 14.39
C TRP A 179 -10.69 -6.96 13.68
N SER A 180 -10.71 -8.04 12.89
CA SER A 180 -11.98 -8.46 12.30
C SER A 180 -12.94 -8.99 13.36
N GLY A 181 -14.25 -8.79 13.13
CA GLY A 181 -15.27 -9.37 13.99
C GLY A 181 -15.23 -10.90 13.97
N SER A 182 -14.94 -11.49 12.81
CA SER A 182 -14.71 -12.93 12.67
C SER A 182 -13.57 -13.46 13.55
N LEU A 183 -12.52 -12.68 13.80
CA LEU A 183 -11.42 -13.08 14.68
C LEU A 183 -11.87 -13.01 16.14
N ILE A 184 -12.50 -11.90 16.55
CA ILE A 184 -12.99 -11.71 17.93
C ILE A 184 -13.99 -12.81 18.30
N GLU A 185 -14.96 -13.11 17.43
CA GLU A 185 -15.96 -14.17 17.66
C GLU A 185 -15.30 -15.54 17.83
N GLN A 186 -14.27 -15.86 17.03
CA GLN A 186 -13.55 -17.12 17.11
C GLN A 186 -12.66 -17.20 18.36
N LEU A 187 -12.03 -16.11 18.79
CA LEU A 187 -11.27 -16.07 20.05
C LEU A 187 -12.18 -16.22 21.28
N ASP A 188 -13.36 -15.60 21.26
CA ASP A 188 -14.37 -15.76 22.30
C ASP A 188 -14.91 -17.20 22.36
N ARG A 189 -14.99 -17.87 21.20
CA ARG A 189 -15.25 -19.31 21.15
C ARG A 189 -14.09 -20.11 21.75
N CYS A 190 -12.84 -19.82 21.39
CA CYS A 190 -11.67 -20.52 21.95
C CYS A 190 -11.63 -20.39 23.48
N GLU A 191 -11.93 -19.22 24.01
CA GLU A 191 -12.07 -18.97 25.45
C GLU A 191 -13.18 -19.83 26.08
N ARG A 192 -14.39 -19.82 25.51
CA ARG A 192 -15.55 -20.53 26.04
C ARG A 192 -15.42 -22.06 26.00
N GLU A 193 -14.83 -22.58 24.92
CA GLU A 193 -14.77 -24.03 24.64
C GLU A 193 -13.43 -24.66 25.04
N GLY A 194 -12.44 -23.86 25.46
CA GLY A 194 -11.11 -24.35 25.82
C GLY A 194 -10.30 -24.87 24.62
N LEU A 195 -10.57 -24.35 23.41
CA LEU A 195 -9.82 -24.69 22.19
C LEU A 195 -8.36 -24.21 22.31
N CYS A 196 -7.49 -24.71 21.43
CA CYS A 196 -6.05 -24.40 21.45
C CYS A 196 -5.41 -24.71 22.81
N GLY A 197 -5.86 -25.77 23.48
CA GLY A 197 -5.37 -26.14 24.82
C GLY A 197 -5.73 -25.15 25.93
N GLY A 198 -6.79 -24.35 25.75
CA GLY A 198 -7.27 -23.39 26.76
C GLY A 198 -6.45 -22.11 26.88
N GLN A 199 -5.51 -21.86 25.97
CA GLN A 199 -4.60 -20.72 26.08
C GLN A 199 -5.24 -19.35 25.87
N PHE A 200 -6.48 -19.30 25.37
CA PHE A 200 -7.26 -18.07 25.16
C PHE A 200 -8.18 -17.71 26.33
N ALA A 201 -8.08 -18.41 27.46
CA ALA A 201 -8.74 -17.97 28.69
C ALA A 201 -8.29 -16.55 29.07
N GLY A 202 -9.23 -15.61 29.20
CA GLY A 202 -8.94 -14.21 29.53
C GLY A 202 -8.17 -13.45 28.45
N TRP A 203 -8.28 -13.84 27.17
CA TRP A 203 -7.44 -13.29 26.08
C TRP A 203 -7.52 -11.75 25.95
N LYS A 204 -8.63 -11.15 26.37
CA LYS A 204 -8.89 -9.70 26.33
C LYS A 204 -8.24 -8.91 27.49
N ASP A 205 -7.86 -9.58 28.57
CA ASP A 205 -7.57 -8.93 29.86
C ASP A 205 -6.39 -7.96 29.78
N ARG A 206 -5.31 -8.35 29.11
CA ARG A 206 -4.14 -7.48 28.94
C ARG A 206 -4.42 -6.26 28.07
N PHE A 207 -5.19 -6.42 27.00
CA PHE A 207 -5.61 -5.28 26.18
C PHE A 207 -6.51 -4.34 26.97
N ARG A 208 -7.47 -4.87 27.74
CA ARG A 208 -8.31 -4.05 28.62
C ARG A 208 -7.50 -3.27 29.66
N ALA A 209 -6.47 -3.90 30.24
CA ALA A 209 -5.59 -3.24 31.21
C ALA A 209 -4.80 -2.09 30.57
N ILE A 210 -4.17 -2.34 29.40
CA ILE A 210 -3.29 -1.36 28.75
C ILE A 210 -4.04 -0.15 28.15
N LEU A 211 -5.35 -0.26 27.90
CA LEU A 211 -6.18 0.86 27.40
C LEU A 211 -6.23 2.08 28.35
N SER A 212 -5.87 1.88 29.62
CA SER A 212 -5.74 2.95 30.60
C SER A 212 -4.48 3.81 30.38
N GLU A 213 -3.46 3.29 29.71
CA GLU A 213 -2.24 4.03 29.38
C GLU A 213 -2.52 5.07 28.29
N LYS A 214 -2.25 6.34 28.60
CA LYS A 214 -2.50 7.48 27.72
C LYS A 214 -1.20 8.11 27.21
N THR A 215 -1.28 8.72 26.04
CA THR A 215 -0.25 9.64 25.55
C THR A 215 -0.20 10.89 26.42
N ARG A 216 0.87 11.66 26.29
CA ARG A 216 0.99 12.96 26.96
C ARG A 216 -0.05 13.92 26.38
N PRO A 217 -0.82 14.64 27.21
CA PRO A 217 -1.70 15.68 26.70
C PRO A 217 -0.88 16.82 26.10
N ASP A 218 -1.25 17.24 24.89
CA ASP A 218 -0.67 18.36 24.15
C ASP A 218 -1.48 19.67 24.31
N GLY A 219 -2.59 19.61 25.04
CA GLY A 219 -3.52 20.72 25.28
C GLY A 219 -4.54 20.94 24.17
N ARG A 220 -4.64 20.06 23.17
CA ARG A 220 -5.59 20.17 22.04
C ARG A 220 -6.54 18.99 21.90
N GLY A 221 -6.24 17.85 22.50
CA GLY A 221 -7.12 16.67 22.49
C GLY A 221 -8.42 16.80 23.30
N ALA A 222 -9.29 15.80 23.17
CA ALA A 222 -10.60 15.72 23.83
C ALA A 222 -10.46 15.92 25.36
N ALA A 223 -10.86 17.09 25.84
CA ALA A 223 -10.77 17.55 27.23
C ALA A 223 -9.36 17.82 27.81
N GLY A 224 -8.34 18.02 26.96
CA GLY A 224 -6.96 18.26 27.43
C GLY A 224 -6.33 17.03 28.09
N GLN A 225 -6.81 15.83 27.73
CA GLN A 225 -6.21 14.53 28.06
C GLN A 225 -5.55 13.93 26.81
N GLY A 226 -4.55 13.08 27.00
CA GLY A 226 -3.97 12.31 25.89
C GLY A 226 -4.85 11.15 25.46
N HIS A 227 -4.59 10.63 24.26
CA HIS A 227 -5.29 9.48 23.68
C HIS A 227 -4.82 8.16 24.28
N ALA A 228 -5.64 7.10 24.20
CA ALA A 228 -5.18 5.76 24.55
C ALA A 228 -4.00 5.36 23.66
N ARG A 229 -2.97 4.72 24.24
CA ARG A 229 -1.80 4.28 23.48
C ARG A 229 -2.08 3.06 22.59
N LEU A 230 -3.05 2.23 22.97
CA LEU A 230 -3.61 1.19 22.10
C LEU A 230 -4.97 1.67 21.58
N ARG A 231 -5.17 1.65 20.26
CA ARG A 231 -6.44 2.09 19.65
C ARG A 231 -6.92 1.11 18.58
N PHE A 232 -8.15 0.66 18.73
CA PHE A 232 -8.82 -0.17 17.73
C PHE A 232 -9.36 0.74 16.63
N THR A 233 -8.89 0.61 15.39
CA THR A 233 -9.48 1.32 14.24
C THR A 233 -10.83 0.72 13.90
N ALA A 234 -11.72 1.50 13.30
CA ALA A 234 -12.86 0.92 12.60
C ALA A 234 -12.38 -0.05 11.52
N PHE A 235 -13.21 -1.05 11.24
CA PHE A 235 -12.92 -2.15 10.34
C PHE A 235 -14.23 -2.72 9.77
N GLY A 236 -14.15 -3.56 8.74
CA GLY A 236 -15.31 -4.33 8.26
C GLY A 236 -15.40 -5.66 8.99
N PHE A 237 -16.58 -5.98 9.53
CA PHE A 237 -16.79 -7.13 10.43
C PHE A 237 -16.18 -8.44 9.90
N PHE A 238 -16.51 -8.82 8.67
CA PHE A 238 -16.03 -10.05 8.03
C PHE A 238 -14.84 -9.83 7.10
N HIS A 239 -14.12 -8.71 7.22
CA HIS A 239 -13.00 -8.39 6.31
C HIS A 239 -13.42 -8.33 4.82
N PRO A 240 -14.48 -7.56 4.46
CA PRO A 240 -14.94 -7.49 3.08
C PRO A 240 -14.01 -6.67 2.20
N LEU A 241 -13.96 -6.96 0.90
CA LEU A 241 -13.34 -6.04 -0.04
C LEU A 241 -14.28 -4.86 -0.33
N MET A 242 -14.25 -3.87 0.56
CA MET A 242 -15.23 -2.77 0.62
C MET A 242 -15.47 -2.06 -0.72
N PRO A 243 -14.46 -1.79 -1.58
CA PRO A 243 -14.74 -1.18 -2.87
C PRO A 243 -15.72 -1.97 -3.74
N LEU A 244 -15.80 -3.30 -3.58
CA LEU A 244 -16.56 -4.20 -4.46
C LEU A 244 -17.96 -4.59 -3.96
N ILE A 245 -18.37 -4.11 -2.78
CA ILE A 245 -19.68 -4.43 -2.19
C ILE A 245 -20.62 -3.22 -2.18
N PRO A 246 -21.94 -3.42 -2.02
CA PRO A 246 -22.91 -2.33 -1.93
C PRO A 246 -22.66 -1.39 -0.74
N GLU A 247 -22.97 -0.10 -0.90
CA GLU A 247 -22.76 0.92 0.14
C GLU A 247 -23.45 0.59 1.47
N ARG A 248 -24.67 0.08 1.41
CA ARG A 248 -25.44 -0.37 2.59
C ARG A 248 -24.74 -1.49 3.36
N ASP A 249 -24.01 -2.36 2.66
CA ASP A 249 -23.29 -3.48 3.28
C ASP A 249 -21.97 -2.99 3.90
N ILE A 250 -21.27 -2.03 3.27
CA ILE A 250 -20.13 -1.31 3.89
C ILE A 250 -20.55 -0.70 5.24
N ILE A 251 -21.69 -0.02 5.26
CA ILE A 251 -22.21 0.63 6.48
C ILE A 251 -22.47 -0.43 7.55
N ASP A 252 -23.18 -1.51 7.23
CA ASP A 252 -23.53 -2.54 8.21
C ASP A 252 -22.29 -3.28 8.75
N GLN A 253 -21.33 -3.62 7.88
CA GLN A 253 -20.05 -4.22 8.27
C GLN A 253 -19.29 -3.35 9.28
N ILE A 254 -19.28 -2.03 9.10
CA ILE A 254 -18.60 -1.10 10.00
C ILE A 254 -19.36 -0.97 11.32
N LEU A 255 -20.69 -0.79 11.28
CA LEU A 255 -21.49 -0.60 12.49
C LEU A 255 -21.43 -1.83 13.40
N ARG A 256 -21.62 -3.03 12.86
CA ARG A 256 -21.49 -4.29 13.62
C ARG A 256 -20.11 -4.46 14.24
N HIS A 257 -19.07 -4.09 13.48
CA HIS A 257 -17.69 -4.19 13.98
C HIS A 257 -17.48 -3.25 15.17
N ARG A 258 -17.92 -1.99 15.06
CA ARG A 258 -17.78 -0.99 16.13
C ARG A 258 -18.50 -1.43 17.40
N ASP A 259 -19.71 -1.95 17.27
CA ASP A 259 -20.48 -2.49 18.40
C ASP A 259 -19.75 -3.66 19.07
N LEU A 260 -19.19 -4.59 18.28
CA LEU A 260 -18.46 -5.73 18.81
C LEU A 260 -17.16 -5.31 19.51
N VAL A 261 -16.40 -4.34 18.98
CA VAL A 261 -15.19 -3.82 19.63
C VAL A 261 -15.52 -3.19 20.98
N GLU A 262 -16.60 -2.41 21.06
CA GLU A 262 -17.03 -1.80 22.32
C GLU A 262 -17.44 -2.86 23.36
N GLN A 263 -18.17 -3.90 22.93
CA GLN A 263 -18.51 -5.04 23.80
C GLN A 263 -17.28 -5.82 24.25
N ALA A 264 -16.32 -6.07 23.35
CA ALA A 264 -15.14 -6.86 23.61
C ALA A 264 -14.13 -6.12 24.50
N PHE A 265 -13.87 -4.83 24.26
CA PHE A 265 -12.77 -4.11 24.90
C PHE A 265 -13.21 -3.00 25.86
N GLY A 266 -14.51 -2.69 25.93
CA GLY A 266 -15.04 -1.63 26.79
C GLY A 266 -14.69 -0.22 26.34
N VAL A 267 -14.20 -0.07 25.11
CA VAL A 267 -13.89 1.21 24.46
C VAL A 267 -14.41 1.19 23.02
N PRO A 268 -14.92 2.31 22.49
CA PRO A 268 -15.37 2.36 21.11
C PRO A 268 -14.18 2.21 20.16
N ALA A 269 -14.40 1.54 19.03
CA ALA A 269 -13.49 1.64 17.89
C ALA A 269 -13.35 3.12 17.44
N SER A 270 -12.17 3.50 16.99
CA SER A 270 -11.89 4.83 16.49
C SER A 270 -12.69 5.12 15.21
N ARG A 271 -12.81 6.40 14.88
CA ARG A 271 -13.46 6.88 13.65
C ARG A 271 -12.49 6.89 12.46
N ILE A 272 -11.30 6.30 12.63
CA ILE A 272 -10.35 6.02 11.55
C ILE A 272 -10.58 4.58 11.10
N LEU A 273 -10.83 4.40 9.81
CA LEU A 273 -10.97 3.09 9.17
C LEU A 273 -9.61 2.60 8.68
N PHE A 274 -9.26 1.37 9.04
CA PHE A 274 -8.35 0.56 8.22
C PHE A 274 -9.23 -0.24 7.26
N PRO A 275 -9.30 0.09 5.95
CA PRO A 275 -10.08 -0.74 5.05
C PRO A 275 -9.39 -2.10 4.91
N PRO A 276 -10.12 -3.23 4.89
CA PRO A 276 -9.53 -4.53 4.60
C PRO A 276 -8.63 -4.46 3.37
N GLU A 277 -7.41 -4.99 3.48
CA GLU A 277 -6.37 -4.95 2.43
C GLU A 277 -5.86 -3.54 2.08
N THR A 278 -6.15 -2.54 2.90
CA THR A 278 -6.10 -1.10 2.56
C THR A 278 -6.80 -0.77 1.24
N ALA A 279 -7.75 -1.61 0.81
CA ALA A 279 -8.46 -1.45 -0.44
C ALA A 279 -9.37 -0.23 -0.38
N PHE A 280 -8.97 0.83 -1.08
CA PHE A 280 -9.68 2.10 -1.06
C PHE A 280 -10.06 2.53 -2.48
N HIS A 281 -11.25 3.10 -2.60
CA HIS A 281 -11.70 3.79 -3.79
C HIS A 281 -12.60 4.93 -3.33
N VAL A 282 -12.38 6.14 -3.86
CA VAL A 282 -13.10 7.36 -3.44
C VAL A 282 -14.64 7.25 -3.46
N ARG A 283 -15.22 6.34 -4.25
CA ARG A 283 -16.66 6.04 -4.28
C ARG A 283 -17.23 5.53 -2.95
N MET A 284 -16.39 4.99 -2.06
CA MET A 284 -16.86 4.52 -0.76
C MET A 284 -17.08 5.66 0.25
N ILE A 285 -16.56 6.87 -0.02
CA ILE A 285 -16.59 7.99 0.92
C ILE A 285 -18.00 8.27 1.48
N PRO A 286 -19.09 8.32 0.67
CA PRO A 286 -20.44 8.55 1.19
C PRO A 286 -20.84 7.50 2.24
N ALA A 287 -20.64 6.21 1.94
CA ALA A 287 -20.93 5.11 2.84
C ALA A 287 -20.09 5.18 4.14
N LEU A 288 -18.80 5.52 4.02
CA LEU A 288 -17.92 5.69 5.17
C LEU A 288 -18.41 6.81 6.10
N LYS A 289 -18.79 7.97 5.54
CA LYS A 289 -19.34 9.09 6.31
C LYS A 289 -20.64 8.72 6.99
N GLN A 290 -21.52 8.01 6.30
CA GLN A 290 -22.78 7.53 6.87
C GLN A 290 -22.55 6.56 8.04
N ALA A 291 -21.52 5.72 7.97
CA ALA A 291 -21.09 4.84 9.07
C ALA A 291 -20.32 5.58 10.19
N GLY A 292 -20.16 6.90 10.09
CA GLY A 292 -19.47 7.73 11.07
C GLY A 292 -17.96 7.55 11.07
N ILE A 293 -17.36 7.30 9.91
CA ILE A 293 -15.90 7.34 9.71
C ILE A 293 -15.49 8.75 9.32
N GLU A 294 -14.37 9.21 9.87
CA GLU A 294 -13.80 10.55 9.64
C GLU A 294 -12.48 10.51 8.87
N ALA A 295 -11.76 9.39 8.98
CA ALA A 295 -10.51 9.20 8.26
C ALA A 295 -10.33 7.75 7.80
N VAL A 296 -9.55 7.55 6.75
CA VAL A 296 -9.26 6.24 6.15
C VAL A 296 -7.77 6.07 5.91
N ILE A 297 -7.23 4.90 6.26
CA ILE A 297 -5.84 4.53 5.99
C ILE A 297 -5.75 3.97 4.55
N TYR A 298 -4.73 4.38 3.79
CA TYR A 298 -4.51 3.91 2.41
C TYR A 298 -3.03 3.66 2.13
N ASP A 299 -2.70 2.81 1.15
CA ASP A 299 -1.32 2.61 0.68
C ASP A 299 -0.82 3.85 -0.08
N SER A 300 0.25 4.45 0.43
CA SER A 300 0.84 5.71 -0.04
C SER A 300 1.16 5.77 -1.55
N VAL A 301 1.36 4.64 -2.22
CA VAL A 301 1.70 4.63 -3.66
C VAL A 301 0.56 5.22 -4.49
N HIS A 302 -0.69 5.02 -4.08
CA HIS A 302 -1.88 5.45 -4.83
C HIS A 302 -2.02 6.96 -4.90
N ARG A 303 -1.56 7.65 -3.85
CA ARG A 303 -1.44 9.11 -3.85
C ARG A 303 -0.29 9.59 -4.72
N SER A 304 0.82 8.84 -4.76
CA SER A 304 1.99 9.15 -5.60
C SER A 304 1.68 9.00 -7.08
N ARG A 305 1.01 7.90 -7.45
CA ARG A 305 0.61 7.57 -8.82
C ARG A 305 -0.42 8.56 -9.39
N ALA A 306 -1.27 9.12 -8.53
CA ALA A 306 -2.22 10.17 -8.89
C ALA A 306 -1.58 11.55 -9.17
N CYS A 307 -0.26 11.74 -9.02
CA CYS A 307 0.43 12.97 -9.44
C CYS A 307 0.70 13.00 -10.95
N ARG A 308 0.46 14.15 -11.60
CA ARG A 308 0.70 14.36 -13.05
C ARG A 308 2.12 14.05 -13.52
N ASN A 309 3.12 14.13 -12.63
CA ASN A 309 4.52 13.86 -12.96
C ASN A 309 5.08 12.63 -12.25
N TYR A 310 4.23 11.66 -11.89
CA TYR A 310 4.67 10.43 -11.25
C TYR A 310 5.77 9.72 -12.08
N PRO A 311 6.96 9.48 -11.52
CA PRO A 311 8.09 8.89 -12.25
C PRO A 311 7.95 7.35 -12.30
N TYR A 312 6.95 6.86 -13.04
CA TYR A 312 6.67 5.43 -13.18
C TYR A 312 7.92 4.67 -13.68
N PRO A 313 8.45 3.70 -12.90
CA PRO A 313 9.70 3.00 -13.23
C PRO A 313 9.49 1.83 -14.21
N GLY A 314 8.27 1.65 -14.73
CA GLY A 314 7.94 0.52 -15.60
C GLY A 314 7.69 -0.77 -14.82
N LYS A 315 8.03 -1.90 -15.42
CA LYS A 315 7.69 -3.25 -14.92
C LYS A 315 8.23 -3.55 -13.52
N GLU A 316 9.27 -2.85 -13.07
CA GLU A 316 9.88 -3.06 -11.75
C GLU A 316 8.93 -2.71 -10.60
N GLU A 317 7.98 -1.78 -10.81
CA GLU A 317 6.94 -1.46 -9.82
C GLU A 317 5.97 -2.63 -9.59
N GLY A 318 5.81 -3.50 -10.60
CA GLY A 318 4.88 -4.63 -10.55
C GLY A 318 3.40 -4.23 -10.62
N MET A 319 3.08 -2.98 -10.97
CA MET A 319 1.72 -2.51 -11.27
C MET A 319 1.63 -2.04 -12.72
N LEU A 320 0.42 -1.95 -13.26
CA LEU A 320 0.20 -1.33 -14.58
C LEU A 320 0.56 0.17 -14.54
N PRO A 321 0.89 0.79 -15.69
CA PRO A 321 1.07 2.24 -15.75
C PRO A 321 -0.17 2.96 -15.17
N PRO A 322 0.00 4.04 -14.40
CA PRO A 322 -1.13 4.79 -13.87
C PRO A 322 -2.01 5.29 -15.01
N ASN A 323 -3.32 5.17 -14.83
CA ASN A 323 -4.27 5.67 -15.82
C ASN A 323 -4.19 7.22 -15.84
N PRO A 324 -4.00 7.87 -17.00
CA PRO A 324 -3.98 9.33 -17.09
C PRO A 324 -5.20 10.03 -16.49
N SER A 325 -6.37 9.38 -16.41
CA SER A 325 -7.56 9.94 -15.74
C SER A 325 -7.42 10.04 -14.22
N GLU A 326 -6.54 9.22 -13.63
CA GLU A 326 -6.25 9.22 -12.19
C GLU A 326 -5.13 10.23 -11.85
N GLN A 327 -4.34 10.66 -12.83
CA GLN A 327 -3.22 11.59 -12.65
C GLN A 327 -3.66 13.06 -12.61
N VAL A 328 -4.56 13.40 -11.70
CA VAL A 328 -5.17 14.74 -11.63
C VAL A 328 -4.47 15.68 -10.66
N ASN A 329 -3.67 15.16 -9.72
CA ASN A 329 -3.01 15.96 -8.70
C ASN A 329 -1.81 16.74 -9.26
N ASP A 330 -1.49 17.85 -8.61
CA ASP A 330 -0.37 18.68 -9.01
C ASP A 330 0.98 17.94 -8.95
N PRO A 331 1.93 18.29 -9.85
CA PRO A 331 3.29 17.77 -9.82
C PRO A 331 4.01 18.05 -8.49
N VAL A 332 4.90 17.13 -8.09
CA VAL A 332 5.84 17.33 -6.98
C VAL A 332 7.28 17.17 -7.43
N ASP A 333 8.23 17.81 -6.74
CA ASP A 333 9.63 17.92 -7.19
C ASP A 333 10.65 17.19 -6.29
N ASP A 334 10.18 16.47 -5.26
CA ASP A 334 11.00 15.84 -4.22
C ASP A 334 10.99 14.29 -4.29
N TRP A 335 10.93 13.75 -5.50
CA TRP A 335 11.01 12.31 -5.74
C TRP A 335 12.38 11.74 -5.35
N CYS A 336 12.42 10.85 -4.36
CA CYS A 336 13.62 10.20 -3.89
C CYS A 336 13.56 8.67 -4.04
N ALA A 337 14.69 8.06 -4.38
CA ALA A 337 14.86 6.61 -4.43
C ALA A 337 15.49 6.14 -3.12
N LEU A 338 14.76 5.32 -2.36
CA LEU A 338 15.25 4.80 -1.09
C LEU A 338 16.37 3.78 -1.31
N GLN A 339 17.36 3.82 -0.44
CA GLN A 339 18.46 2.85 -0.36
C GLN A 339 18.31 2.00 0.90
N HIS A 340 18.80 0.75 0.85
CA HIS A 340 18.73 -0.24 1.94
C HIS A 340 17.33 -0.79 2.24
N VAL A 341 16.40 -0.63 1.30
CA VAL A 341 15.09 -1.27 1.28
C VAL A 341 14.76 -1.62 -0.17
N TRP A 342 13.97 -2.68 -0.38
CA TRP A 342 13.45 -2.96 -1.72
C TRP A 342 12.31 -1.98 -2.03
N ALA A 343 12.62 -0.95 -2.82
CA ALA A 343 11.68 0.08 -3.28
C ALA A 343 11.92 0.37 -4.77
N PRO A 344 11.24 -0.36 -5.68
CA PRO A 344 11.40 -0.16 -7.12
C PRO A 344 10.90 1.21 -7.60
N SER A 345 9.95 1.82 -6.89
CA SER A 345 9.43 3.16 -7.23
C SER A 345 9.99 4.22 -6.30
N LYS A 346 10.13 5.45 -6.84
CA LYS A 346 10.48 6.61 -6.03
C LYS A 346 9.28 7.03 -5.17
N ILE A 347 9.58 7.54 -3.99
CA ILE A 347 8.58 8.14 -3.10
C ILE A 347 8.78 9.66 -3.02
N SER A 348 7.78 10.38 -2.52
CA SER A 348 7.86 11.83 -2.28
C SER A 348 7.52 12.11 -0.82
N PRO A 349 8.50 12.58 0.00
CA PRO A 349 8.25 12.92 1.40
C PRO A 349 7.20 14.02 1.59
N SER A 350 7.03 14.94 0.65
CA SER A 350 6.00 15.99 0.71
C SER A 350 4.56 15.47 0.61
N LEU A 351 4.38 14.27 0.03
CA LEU A 351 3.10 13.56 -0.04
C LEU A 351 2.81 12.71 1.20
N LEU A 352 3.80 12.46 2.07
CA LEU A 352 3.63 11.69 3.30
C LEU A 352 3.04 12.58 4.39
N LYS A 353 1.74 12.83 4.34
CA LYS A 353 0.95 13.51 5.38
C LYS A 353 -0.54 13.20 5.18
N PRO A 354 -1.38 13.30 6.21
CA PRO A 354 -2.83 13.27 6.05
C PRO A 354 -3.31 14.43 5.17
N GLU A 355 -4.24 14.15 4.27
CA GLU A 355 -4.86 15.13 3.35
C GLU A 355 -6.36 14.86 3.24
N TYR A 356 -7.17 15.87 2.85
CA TYR A 356 -8.55 15.60 2.46
C TYR A 356 -8.61 15.00 1.06
N VAL A 357 -9.43 13.97 0.88
CA VAL A 357 -9.70 13.32 -0.42
C VAL A 357 -11.16 13.50 -0.78
N GLY A 358 -11.42 13.78 -2.05
CA GLY A 358 -12.74 14.11 -2.57
C GLY A 358 -13.34 13.08 -3.50
N TYR A 359 -14.67 13.01 -3.51
CA TYR A 359 -15.50 12.28 -4.47
C TYR A 359 -16.75 13.09 -4.78
N THR A 360 -17.07 13.27 -6.06
CA THR A 360 -18.36 13.80 -6.48
C THR A 360 -19.23 12.64 -6.95
N ASP A 361 -20.37 12.43 -6.29
CA ASP A 361 -21.30 11.36 -6.64
C ASP A 361 -22.05 11.65 -7.96
N PRO A 362 -22.77 10.68 -8.55
CA PRO A 362 -23.49 10.87 -9.80
C PRO A 362 -24.57 11.97 -9.76
N ASP A 363 -25.06 12.32 -8.58
CA ASP A 363 -26.04 13.40 -8.37
C ASP A 363 -25.36 14.78 -8.26
N GLY A 364 -24.02 14.82 -8.25
CA GLY A 364 -23.22 16.04 -8.19
C GLY A 364 -22.88 16.50 -6.76
N THR A 365 -23.14 15.68 -5.75
CA THR A 365 -22.80 16.01 -4.36
C THR A 365 -21.34 15.71 -4.09
N GLU A 366 -20.62 16.68 -3.53
CA GLU A 366 -19.24 16.50 -3.11
C GLU A 366 -19.16 15.88 -1.71
N HIS A 367 -18.32 14.86 -1.59
CA HIS A 367 -18.01 14.16 -0.35
C HIS A 367 -16.50 14.18 -0.13
N THR A 368 -16.09 14.44 1.12
CA THR A 368 -14.68 14.43 1.50
C THR A 368 -14.45 13.62 2.77
N ILE A 369 -13.25 13.03 2.86
CA ILE A 369 -12.75 12.31 4.04
C ILE A 369 -11.26 12.61 4.22
N ILE A 370 -10.73 12.48 5.44
CA ILE A 370 -9.28 12.53 5.67
C ILE A 370 -8.67 11.19 5.22
N ALA A 371 -7.63 11.21 4.41
CA ALA A 371 -6.86 10.03 4.05
C ALA A 371 -5.49 10.06 4.75
N ILE A 372 -5.10 8.95 5.36
CA ILE A 372 -3.87 8.79 6.13
C ILE A 372 -2.91 7.87 5.37
N PRO A 373 -1.73 8.34 4.96
CA PRO A 373 -0.80 7.54 4.19
C PRO A 373 -0.16 6.45 5.06
N ALA A 374 -0.27 5.22 4.60
CA ALA A 374 0.50 4.10 5.09
C ALA A 374 1.65 3.86 4.09
N GLU A 375 2.88 4.02 4.56
CA GLU A 375 4.04 4.00 3.66
C GLU A 375 4.33 2.55 3.23
N ARG A 376 4.35 2.35 1.91
CA ARG A 376 4.40 1.02 1.29
C ARG A 376 5.68 0.26 1.62
N TYR A 377 6.84 0.85 1.37
CA TYR A 377 8.10 0.11 1.34
C TYR A 377 8.70 -0.06 2.74
N LEU A 378 8.72 1.01 3.52
CA LEU A 378 9.08 1.04 4.93
C LEU A 378 8.10 0.19 5.75
N GLY A 379 6.80 0.26 5.49
CA GLY A 379 5.80 -0.58 6.14
C GLY A 379 6.02 -2.07 5.86
N ASN A 380 6.25 -2.44 4.60
CA ASN A 380 6.56 -3.81 4.21
C ASN A 380 7.85 -4.35 4.84
N GLU A 381 8.90 -3.53 4.91
CA GLU A 381 10.17 -3.95 5.53
C GLU A 381 10.05 -4.01 7.06
N ASP A 382 9.31 -3.08 7.68
CA ASP A 382 8.94 -3.13 9.10
C ASP A 382 8.20 -4.44 9.43
N ALA A 383 7.28 -4.88 8.56
CA ALA A 383 6.54 -6.13 8.71
C ALA A 383 7.43 -7.37 8.87
N ARG A 384 8.69 -7.33 8.38
CA ARG A 384 9.63 -8.46 8.46
C ARG A 384 10.30 -8.61 9.81
N GLY A 385 10.20 -7.62 10.70
CA GLY A 385 10.80 -7.73 12.04
C GLY A 385 11.08 -6.41 12.76
N GLY A 386 10.49 -5.29 12.34
CA GLY A 386 10.71 -4.00 12.97
C GLY A 386 12.16 -3.59 12.88
N PHE A 387 12.73 -3.12 13.98
CA PHE A 387 14.14 -2.73 14.07
C PHE A 387 15.13 -3.87 13.74
N GLY A 388 14.67 -5.13 13.74
CA GLY A 388 15.46 -6.28 13.29
C GLY A 388 15.54 -6.43 11.77
N ALA A 389 14.72 -5.69 11.01
CA ALA A 389 14.66 -5.75 9.54
C ALA A 389 14.76 -4.36 8.89
N LEU A 390 13.85 -3.44 9.25
CA LEU A 390 13.87 -2.07 8.76
C LEU A 390 15.07 -1.31 9.36
N GLN A 391 15.92 -0.75 8.50
CA GLN A 391 17.03 0.10 8.92
C GLN A 391 16.53 1.52 9.26
N TYR A 392 15.75 1.64 10.33
CA TYR A 392 15.09 2.87 10.79
C TYR A 392 15.99 4.11 10.69
N PRO A 393 17.18 4.17 11.34
CA PRO A 393 18.02 5.37 11.29
C PRO A 393 18.46 5.73 9.87
N SER A 394 18.81 4.73 9.05
CA SER A 394 19.32 4.97 7.70
C SER A 394 18.22 5.45 6.75
N LEU A 395 17.02 4.87 6.83
CA LEU A 395 15.91 5.20 5.93
C LEU A 395 15.24 6.52 6.34
N PHE A 396 15.03 6.75 7.63
CA PHE A 396 14.42 7.98 8.11
C PHE A 396 15.36 9.19 7.93
N GLU A 397 16.69 9.00 8.03
CA GLU A 397 17.67 10.02 7.66
C GLU A 397 17.59 10.39 6.16
N GLN A 398 17.35 9.42 5.27
CA GLN A 398 17.15 9.70 3.84
C GLN A 398 15.92 10.59 3.63
N LEU A 399 14.79 10.28 4.29
CA LEU A 399 13.59 11.12 4.25
C LEU A 399 13.86 12.53 4.79
N HIS A 400 14.51 12.63 5.95
CA HIS A 400 14.84 13.91 6.57
C HIS A 400 15.71 14.78 5.65
N ARG A 401 16.75 14.21 5.06
CA ARG A 401 17.63 14.92 4.11
C ARG A 401 16.86 15.38 2.88
N GLU A 402 15.97 14.55 2.35
CA GLU A 402 15.17 14.94 1.20
C GLU A 402 14.23 16.09 1.56
N VAL A 403 13.49 16.02 2.67
CA VAL A 403 12.62 17.11 3.16
C VAL A 403 13.41 18.42 3.35
N GLU A 404 14.64 18.33 3.88
CA GLU A 404 15.51 19.49 4.06
C GLU A 404 16.01 20.05 2.71
N ALA A 405 16.53 19.19 1.84
CA ALA A 405 17.09 19.58 0.55
C ALA A 405 16.01 20.12 -0.40
N SER A 406 14.88 19.43 -0.42
CA SER A 406 13.69 19.76 -1.18
C SER A 406 12.84 20.81 -0.50
N GLY A 407 13.18 21.31 0.70
CA GLY A 407 12.50 22.39 1.41
C GLY A 407 10.97 22.28 1.41
N SER A 408 10.46 21.04 1.41
CA SER A 408 9.04 20.71 1.35
C SER A 408 8.37 20.68 2.72
N TYR A 409 9.16 20.90 3.79
CA TYR A 409 8.69 20.89 5.16
C TYR A 409 7.61 21.96 5.41
N ASP A 410 6.42 21.50 5.80
CA ASP A 410 5.31 22.33 6.24
C ASP A 410 5.18 22.24 7.77
N LEU A 411 5.37 23.35 8.47
CA LEU A 411 5.24 23.40 9.94
C LEU A 411 3.82 23.15 10.44
N LYS A 412 2.80 23.42 9.62
CA LYS A 412 1.40 23.19 9.98
C LYS A 412 0.97 21.76 9.72
N HIS A 413 1.61 21.11 8.76
CA HIS A 413 1.30 19.74 8.31
C HIS A 413 2.63 18.98 8.09
N PRO A 414 3.42 18.74 9.14
CA PRO A 414 4.73 18.11 9.02
C PRO A 414 4.58 16.66 8.52
N PRO A 415 5.62 16.06 7.90
CA PRO A 415 5.50 14.71 7.36
C PRO A 415 5.02 13.69 8.39
N PHE A 416 4.06 12.85 8.01
CA PHE A 416 3.51 11.74 8.78
C PHE A 416 3.11 10.57 7.88
N PHE A 417 3.44 9.37 8.31
CA PHE A 417 3.03 8.13 7.66
C PHE A 417 2.92 6.97 8.65
N LEU A 418 2.15 5.95 8.28
CA LEU A 418 2.03 4.72 9.05
C LEU A 418 2.96 3.63 8.52
N LEU A 419 3.64 2.95 9.43
CA LEU A 419 4.19 1.62 9.19
C LEU A 419 3.08 0.61 9.50
N HIS A 420 2.47 0.06 8.45
CA HIS A 420 1.33 -0.86 8.57
C HIS A 420 1.70 -2.26 8.09
N SER A 421 1.13 -3.28 8.75
CA SER A 421 1.34 -4.69 8.40
C SER A 421 0.37 -5.59 9.14
N ASP A 422 0.25 -6.83 8.66
CA ASP A 422 -0.26 -7.93 9.48
C ASP A 422 0.54 -8.04 10.78
N GLY A 423 -0.18 -8.12 11.90
CA GLY A 423 0.38 -8.21 13.25
C GLY A 423 0.46 -9.63 13.81
N ASP A 424 -0.06 -10.61 13.08
CA ASP A 424 -0.15 -12.02 13.48
C ASP A 424 0.58 -12.96 12.50
N ASN A 425 1.25 -12.41 11.48
CA ASN A 425 1.98 -13.15 10.46
C ASN A 425 3.46 -12.73 10.37
N TYR A 426 4.31 -13.68 9.94
CA TYR A 426 5.75 -13.47 9.69
C TYR A 426 6.46 -12.70 10.82
N GLY A 427 7.33 -11.75 10.49
CA GLY A 427 8.07 -10.95 11.46
C GLY A 427 7.17 -10.15 12.40
N GLY A 428 6.10 -9.58 11.84
CA GLY A 428 5.05 -8.85 12.53
C GLY A 428 4.27 -9.68 13.54
N GLY A 429 4.28 -11.01 13.43
CA GLY A 429 3.68 -11.95 14.38
C GLY A 429 4.63 -12.56 15.40
N THR A 430 5.86 -12.03 15.55
CA THR A 430 6.87 -12.57 16.49
C THR A 430 6.99 -11.75 17.76
N ASP A 431 7.34 -12.39 18.87
CA ASP A 431 7.61 -11.69 20.13
C ASP A 431 8.72 -10.64 20.01
N SER A 432 9.76 -10.92 19.21
CA SER A 432 10.92 -10.08 19.02
C SER A 432 10.56 -8.71 18.47
N TYR A 433 9.58 -8.63 17.56
CA TYR A 433 9.08 -7.36 17.01
C TYR A 433 8.59 -6.45 18.15
N TYR A 434 7.67 -6.96 18.97
CA TYR A 434 6.98 -6.21 20.02
C TYR A 434 7.80 -6.06 21.30
N ARG A 435 8.89 -6.82 21.42
CA ARG A 435 9.77 -6.80 22.59
C ARG A 435 11.12 -6.17 22.24
N HIS A 436 12.11 -7.01 21.94
CA HIS A 436 13.49 -6.57 21.76
C HIS A 436 13.64 -5.50 20.67
N ASN A 437 12.98 -5.65 19.53
CA ASN A 437 13.08 -4.67 18.43
C ASN A 437 12.34 -3.38 18.77
N THR A 438 11.26 -3.46 19.55
CA THR A 438 10.59 -2.27 20.11
C THR A 438 11.47 -1.53 21.14
N GLU A 439 12.25 -2.25 21.96
CA GLU A 439 13.24 -1.62 22.86
C GLU A 439 14.31 -0.85 22.08
N GLN A 440 14.78 -1.42 20.96
CA GLN A 440 15.75 -0.74 20.09
C GLN A 440 15.14 0.50 19.41
N LEU A 441 13.88 0.42 18.98
CA LEU A 441 13.13 1.58 18.47
C LEU A 441 13.05 2.69 19.52
N VAL A 442 12.68 2.35 20.76
CA VAL A 442 12.60 3.28 21.88
C VAL A 442 13.97 3.93 22.17
N ALA A 443 15.06 3.14 22.16
CA ALA A 443 16.41 3.66 22.37
C ALA A 443 16.78 4.68 21.29
N TRP A 444 16.57 4.35 20.01
CA TRP A 444 16.86 5.26 18.90
C TRP A 444 16.04 6.56 18.98
N LEU A 445 14.75 6.49 19.29
CA LEU A 445 13.90 7.69 19.39
C LEU A 445 14.28 8.60 20.56
N ASN A 446 14.86 8.05 21.62
CA ASN A 446 15.43 8.84 22.71
C ASN A 446 16.77 9.51 22.34
N GLU A 447 17.50 8.97 21.38
CA GLU A 447 18.77 9.52 20.89
C GLU A 447 18.58 10.57 19.78
N ASP A 448 17.56 10.43 18.93
CA ASP A 448 17.34 11.29 17.77
C ASP A 448 15.97 12.00 17.79
N PRO A 449 15.90 13.25 18.31
CA PRO A 449 14.63 13.98 18.48
C PRO A 449 14.05 14.53 17.16
N ARG A 450 14.68 14.25 16.02
CA ARG A 450 14.17 14.56 14.67
C ARG A 450 13.07 13.60 14.23
N PHE A 451 12.94 12.46 14.89
CA PHE A 451 11.93 11.44 14.59
C PHE A 451 11.03 11.24 15.80
N GLU A 452 9.73 11.11 15.57
CA GLU A 452 8.76 10.93 16.65
C GLU A 452 7.70 9.90 16.27
N LEU A 453 7.60 8.84 17.09
CA LEU A 453 6.50 7.90 17.04
C LEU A 453 5.27 8.53 17.72
N ILE A 454 4.18 8.65 16.98
CA ILE A 454 2.95 9.33 17.41
C ILE A 454 1.70 8.57 16.95
N GLY A 455 0.66 8.55 17.80
CA GLY A 455 -0.66 8.04 17.43
C GLY A 455 -1.33 8.88 16.33
N ILE A 456 -2.21 8.29 15.53
CA ILE A 456 -2.89 8.99 14.43
C ILE A 456 -3.69 10.19 14.97
N GLU A 457 -4.47 9.99 16.02
CA GLU A 457 -5.31 11.03 16.62
C GLU A 457 -4.46 12.11 17.30
N ASP A 458 -3.38 11.75 17.99
CA ASP A 458 -2.43 12.72 18.54
C ASP A 458 -1.81 13.59 17.43
N TYR A 459 -1.53 13.00 16.26
CA TYR A 459 -1.04 13.76 15.10
C TYR A 459 -2.13 14.68 14.54
N LEU A 460 -3.35 14.16 14.31
CA LEU A 460 -4.44 14.94 13.71
C LEU A 460 -4.92 16.08 14.62
N ASP A 461 -4.85 15.94 15.94
CA ASP A 461 -5.15 17.02 16.89
C ASP A 461 -4.11 18.15 16.84
N GLN A 462 -2.84 17.80 16.62
CA GLN A 462 -1.73 18.76 16.52
C GLN A 462 -1.63 19.41 15.13
N PHE A 463 -1.86 18.63 14.09
CA PHE A 463 -1.60 18.97 12.69
C PHE A 463 -2.76 18.55 11.79
N PRO A 464 -3.99 19.08 12.02
CA PRO A 464 -5.13 18.72 11.20
C PRO A 464 -4.90 19.16 9.74
N PRO A 465 -5.30 18.34 8.74
CA PRO A 465 -5.16 18.70 7.33
C PRO A 465 -5.99 19.94 6.97
N ASP A 466 -5.55 20.66 5.94
CA ASP A 466 -6.21 21.84 5.42
C ASP A 466 -7.51 21.46 4.67
N PRO A 467 -8.71 21.82 5.16
CA PRO A 467 -9.98 21.46 4.53
C PRO A 467 -10.21 22.12 3.16
N ASP A 468 -9.48 23.20 2.86
CA ASP A 468 -9.55 23.85 1.55
C ASP A 468 -8.69 23.13 0.50
N LYS A 469 -7.93 22.09 0.89
CA LYS A 469 -7.07 21.30 0.00
C LYS A 469 -7.57 19.87 -0.11
N VAL A 470 -8.29 19.63 -1.19
CA VAL A 470 -8.80 18.30 -1.55
C VAL A 470 -7.94 17.72 -2.66
N VAL A 471 -7.46 16.50 -2.47
CA VAL A 471 -6.66 15.74 -3.45
C VAL A 471 -7.43 14.52 -3.95
N HIS A 472 -6.91 13.90 -4.99
CA HIS A 472 -7.37 12.60 -5.49
C HIS A 472 -6.43 11.47 -5.06
N ILE A 473 -6.97 10.27 -4.90
CA ILE A 473 -6.19 9.05 -4.67
C ILE A 473 -6.68 8.00 -5.67
N GLU A 474 -5.74 7.40 -6.40
CA GLU A 474 -6.04 6.27 -7.31
C GLU A 474 -6.65 5.11 -6.51
N PRO A 475 -7.63 4.38 -7.04
CA PRO A 475 -8.10 3.16 -6.40
C PRO A 475 -6.97 2.14 -6.23
N GLY A 476 -7.09 1.28 -5.23
CA GLY A 476 -6.23 0.10 -5.12
C GLY A 476 -6.04 -0.38 -3.69
N SER A 477 -5.27 -1.46 -3.54
CA SER A 477 -4.99 -2.13 -2.27
C SER A 477 -3.51 -2.00 -1.87
N TRP A 478 -3.09 -2.63 -0.77
CA TRP A 478 -1.67 -2.67 -0.39
C TRP A 478 -0.87 -3.68 -1.18
N ALA A 479 0.45 -3.48 -1.16
CA ALA A 479 1.42 -4.42 -1.71
C ALA A 479 1.22 -5.89 -1.27
N GLY A 480 0.77 -6.10 -0.02
CA GLY A 480 0.58 -7.43 0.56
C GLY A 480 -0.56 -8.25 -0.06
N ALA A 481 -1.55 -7.61 -0.69
CA ALA A 481 -2.71 -8.30 -1.25
C ALA A 481 -2.57 -8.64 -2.73
N ASP A 482 -2.37 -7.62 -3.57
CA ASP A 482 -2.31 -7.75 -5.03
C ASP A 482 -1.24 -6.86 -5.67
N ASN A 483 -0.24 -6.47 -4.87
CA ASN A 483 0.75 -5.46 -5.21
C ASN A 483 0.19 -4.02 -5.35
N GLY A 484 -1.10 -3.81 -5.08
CA GLY A 484 -1.83 -2.55 -5.22
C GLY A 484 -2.42 -2.33 -6.60
N ASP A 485 -2.97 -3.38 -7.21
CA ASP A 485 -3.66 -3.27 -8.48
C ASP A 485 -4.90 -2.34 -8.34
N PRO A 486 -4.99 -1.24 -9.10
CA PRO A 486 -6.14 -0.33 -9.06
C PRO A 486 -7.47 -0.99 -9.43
N GLN A 487 -7.43 -2.14 -10.09
CA GLN A 487 -8.64 -2.89 -10.46
C GLN A 487 -9.10 -3.88 -9.42
N PHE A 488 -8.27 -4.16 -8.40
CA PHE A 488 -8.53 -5.27 -7.49
C PHE A 488 -8.58 -6.64 -8.22
N MET A 489 -7.74 -6.86 -9.24
CA MET A 489 -7.80 -8.07 -10.09
C MET A 489 -7.58 -9.39 -9.33
N LYS A 490 -6.91 -9.33 -8.19
CA LYS A 490 -6.74 -10.49 -7.31
C LYS A 490 -8.06 -11.13 -6.92
N TRP A 491 -9.12 -10.32 -6.72
CA TRP A 491 -10.45 -10.78 -6.35
C TRP A 491 -11.35 -11.09 -7.55
N PHE A 492 -10.78 -11.06 -8.76
CA PHE A 492 -11.36 -11.45 -10.03
C PHE A 492 -10.51 -12.52 -10.72
N SER A 493 -9.77 -13.33 -9.95
CA SER A 493 -8.73 -14.20 -10.51
C SER A 493 -9.27 -15.14 -11.59
N ARG A 494 -8.38 -15.57 -12.49
CA ARG A 494 -8.73 -16.41 -13.66
C ARG A 494 -9.74 -15.78 -14.62
N TYR A 495 -9.95 -14.47 -14.58
CA TYR A 495 -10.84 -13.77 -15.50
C TYR A 495 -10.50 -13.91 -16.99
N ARG A 496 -9.24 -14.25 -17.32
CA ARG A 496 -8.81 -14.52 -18.70
C ARG A 496 -9.04 -15.98 -19.13
N GLU A 497 -9.46 -16.84 -18.21
CA GLU A 497 -9.78 -18.24 -18.49
C GLU A 497 -11.25 -18.36 -18.94
N PRO A 498 -11.63 -19.46 -19.63
CA PRO A 498 -13.02 -19.68 -20.03
C PRO A 498 -14.03 -19.76 -18.88
N SER A 499 -13.55 -19.98 -17.65
CA SER A 499 -14.33 -20.08 -16.43
C SER A 499 -13.51 -19.54 -15.27
N SER A 500 -14.11 -18.69 -14.45
CA SER A 500 -13.52 -18.18 -13.22
C SER A 500 -14.46 -18.48 -12.04
N PRO A 501 -14.03 -19.28 -11.05
CA PRO A 501 -14.83 -19.50 -9.84
C PRO A 501 -15.13 -18.18 -9.12
N ASP A 502 -14.20 -17.23 -9.18
CA ASP A 502 -14.30 -15.91 -8.55
C ASP A 502 -15.36 -15.03 -9.23
N LEU A 503 -15.43 -15.02 -10.56
CA LEU A 503 -16.49 -14.30 -11.28
C LEU A 503 -17.85 -14.98 -11.07
N HIS A 504 -17.88 -16.31 -10.99
CA HIS A 504 -19.12 -17.04 -10.65
C HIS A 504 -19.59 -16.71 -9.23
N SER A 505 -18.66 -16.64 -8.26
CA SER A 505 -18.99 -16.32 -6.87
C SER A 505 -19.54 -14.89 -6.73
N TRP A 506 -18.97 -13.91 -7.45
CA TRP A 506 -19.54 -12.55 -7.51
C TRP A 506 -20.95 -12.53 -8.11
N ALA A 507 -21.20 -13.31 -9.17
CA ALA A 507 -22.53 -13.36 -9.79
C ALA A 507 -23.59 -13.92 -8.82
N VAL A 508 -23.28 -15.01 -8.11
CA VAL A 508 -24.23 -15.59 -7.14
C VAL A 508 -24.38 -14.72 -5.88
N LEU A 509 -23.30 -14.08 -5.43
CA LEU A 509 -23.34 -13.15 -4.30
C LEU A 509 -24.18 -11.92 -4.62
N THR A 510 -23.99 -11.30 -5.79
CA THR A 510 -24.76 -10.12 -6.21
C THR A 510 -26.27 -10.41 -6.25
N SER A 511 -26.64 -11.59 -6.76
CA SER A 511 -28.04 -12.05 -6.77
C SER A 511 -28.57 -12.27 -5.35
N PHE A 512 -27.78 -12.90 -4.48
CA PHE A 512 -28.16 -13.15 -3.10
C PHE A 512 -28.29 -11.86 -2.28
N GLN A 513 -27.37 -10.91 -2.46
CA GLN A 513 -27.43 -9.56 -1.89
C GLN A 513 -28.75 -8.89 -2.27
N ASN A 514 -29.11 -8.91 -3.56
CA ASN A 514 -30.36 -8.30 -4.02
C ASN A 514 -31.58 -8.91 -3.34
N ALA A 515 -31.63 -10.25 -3.19
CA ALA A 515 -32.72 -10.92 -2.52
C ALA A 515 -32.88 -10.50 -1.05
N VAL A 516 -31.77 -10.48 -0.29
CA VAL A 516 -31.76 -10.03 1.10
C VAL A 516 -32.17 -8.57 1.20
N HIS A 517 -31.62 -7.72 0.34
CA HIS A 517 -31.92 -6.28 0.29
C HIS A 517 -33.40 -6.03 0.01
N SER A 518 -33.98 -6.73 -0.97
CA SER A 518 -35.41 -6.58 -1.30
C SER A 518 -36.34 -6.99 -0.17
N LEU A 519 -35.98 -8.03 0.59
CA LEU A 519 -36.76 -8.44 1.75
C LEU A 519 -36.73 -7.38 2.86
N LEU A 520 -35.54 -6.86 3.16
CA LEU A 520 -35.35 -5.83 4.18
C LEU A 520 -36.09 -4.52 3.81
N ASP A 521 -35.98 -4.08 2.55
CA ASP A 521 -36.63 -2.86 2.05
C ASP A 521 -38.17 -2.98 2.06
N ALA A 522 -38.70 -4.19 1.86
CA ALA A 522 -40.13 -4.50 2.00
C ALA A 522 -40.60 -4.66 3.47
N GLY A 523 -39.71 -4.42 4.44
CA GLY A 523 -39.96 -4.57 5.87
C GLY A 523 -40.17 -6.02 6.32
N ILE A 524 -39.68 -6.99 5.55
CA ILE A 524 -39.69 -8.42 5.91
C ILE A 524 -38.39 -8.72 6.64
N ASN A 525 -38.41 -8.71 7.97
CA ASN A 525 -37.25 -8.91 8.83
C ASN A 525 -37.53 -10.07 9.81
N THR A 526 -37.64 -11.29 9.28
CA THR A 526 -37.80 -12.51 10.08
C THR A 526 -36.43 -13.01 10.57
N ALA A 527 -36.42 -13.98 11.49
CA ALA A 527 -35.17 -14.62 11.92
C ALA A 527 -34.40 -15.27 10.74
N ALA A 528 -35.11 -15.80 9.73
CA ALA A 528 -34.49 -16.35 8.54
C ALA A 528 -33.80 -15.26 7.70
N VAL A 529 -34.40 -14.06 7.60
CA VAL A 529 -33.78 -12.91 6.91
C VAL A 529 -32.55 -12.41 7.66
N GLN A 530 -32.58 -12.34 8.99
CA GLN A 530 -31.43 -11.93 9.79
C GLN A 530 -30.26 -12.91 9.66
N GLU A 531 -30.54 -14.21 9.63
CA GLU A 531 -29.52 -15.23 9.39
C GLU A 531 -28.96 -15.14 7.96
N ALA A 532 -29.84 -14.95 6.96
CA ALA A 532 -29.41 -14.77 5.57
C ALA A 532 -28.58 -13.49 5.38
N GLU A 533 -28.92 -12.39 6.05
CA GLU A 533 -28.14 -11.16 6.05
C GLU A 533 -26.74 -11.39 6.66
N ARG A 534 -26.65 -12.08 7.81
CA ARG A 534 -25.35 -12.42 8.38
C ARG A 534 -24.52 -13.30 7.43
N LEU A 535 -25.14 -14.30 6.79
CA LEU A 535 -24.47 -15.15 5.80
C LEU A 535 -24.01 -14.36 4.57
N MET A 536 -24.82 -13.40 4.10
CA MET A 536 -24.49 -12.50 2.99
C MET A 536 -23.24 -11.68 3.33
N LEU A 537 -23.23 -11.01 4.49
CA LEU A 537 -22.08 -10.21 4.94
C LEU A 537 -20.83 -11.07 5.18
N LEU A 538 -20.99 -12.31 5.64
CA LEU A 538 -19.89 -13.26 5.76
C LEU A 538 -19.33 -13.64 4.38
N ALA A 539 -20.20 -13.88 3.40
CA ALA A 539 -19.82 -14.24 2.03
C ALA A 539 -19.07 -13.12 1.30
N GLU A 540 -19.14 -11.88 1.77
CA GLU A 540 -18.39 -10.74 1.24
C GLU A 540 -16.90 -10.72 1.64
N THR A 541 -16.46 -11.60 2.55
CA THR A 541 -15.07 -11.63 3.03
C THR A 541 -14.07 -11.78 1.88
N SER A 542 -13.09 -10.89 1.81
CA SER A 542 -12.07 -10.87 0.75
C SER A 542 -11.27 -12.18 0.69
N CYS A 543 -11.20 -12.92 1.79
CA CYS A 543 -10.44 -14.16 1.94
C CYS A 543 -10.88 -15.29 1.01
N TYR A 544 -12.17 -15.36 0.65
CA TYR A 544 -12.68 -16.44 -0.20
C TYR A 544 -12.18 -16.35 -1.64
N TRP A 545 -11.75 -15.15 -2.07
CA TRP A 545 -11.07 -14.95 -3.35
C TRP A 545 -9.55 -14.86 -3.20
N TYR A 546 -9.02 -14.59 -2.00
CA TYR A 546 -7.57 -14.44 -1.84
C TYR A 546 -6.80 -15.73 -2.17
N TRP A 547 -7.40 -16.89 -1.89
CA TRP A 547 -6.82 -18.21 -2.07
C TRP A 547 -7.31 -18.94 -3.33
N THR A 548 -7.61 -18.21 -4.41
CA THR A 548 -8.18 -18.75 -5.66
C THR A 548 -7.49 -20.02 -6.15
N GLY A 549 -8.29 -20.98 -6.60
CA GLY A 549 -7.82 -22.24 -7.17
C GLY A 549 -7.76 -23.38 -6.16
N GLN A 550 -8.22 -23.13 -4.94
CA GLN A 550 -8.41 -24.12 -3.90
C GLN A 550 -9.90 -24.34 -3.71
N ALA A 551 -10.39 -25.54 -4.03
CA ALA A 551 -11.83 -25.83 -4.00
C ALA A 551 -12.50 -25.55 -2.64
N VAL A 552 -11.75 -25.65 -1.54
CA VAL A 552 -12.24 -25.34 -0.19
C VAL A 552 -12.56 -23.85 0.00
N TRP A 553 -11.87 -22.95 -0.71
CA TRP A 553 -12.08 -21.50 -0.64
C TRP A 553 -13.01 -21.02 -1.76
N ASP A 554 -12.77 -21.47 -2.98
CA ASP A 554 -13.53 -21.08 -4.19
C ASP A 554 -15.05 -21.34 -4.05
N ALA A 555 -15.45 -22.35 -3.24
CA ALA A 555 -16.84 -22.73 -3.06
C ALA A 555 -17.58 -21.97 -1.95
N GLN A 556 -16.88 -21.26 -1.06
CA GLN A 556 -17.46 -20.71 0.18
C GLN A 556 -18.60 -19.73 -0.06
N VAL A 557 -18.39 -18.77 -0.96
CA VAL A 557 -19.42 -17.77 -1.33
C VAL A 557 -20.67 -18.46 -1.90
N THR A 558 -20.48 -19.48 -2.73
CA THR A 558 -21.58 -20.23 -3.34
C THR A 558 -22.33 -21.08 -2.30
N HIS A 559 -21.62 -21.68 -1.34
CA HIS A 559 -22.24 -22.40 -0.23
C HIS A 559 -23.10 -21.47 0.63
N ALA A 560 -22.57 -20.30 1.02
CA ALA A 560 -23.29 -19.29 1.77
C ALA A 560 -24.56 -18.83 1.04
N ALA A 561 -24.44 -18.47 -0.24
CA ALA A 561 -25.57 -18.03 -1.05
C ALA A 561 -26.63 -19.14 -1.17
N ASN A 562 -26.25 -20.36 -1.52
CA ASN A 562 -27.19 -21.48 -1.64
C ASN A 562 -27.90 -21.79 -0.32
N HIS A 563 -27.18 -21.72 0.81
CA HIS A 563 -27.77 -21.91 2.13
C HIS A 563 -28.78 -20.79 2.43
N GLY A 564 -28.40 -19.54 2.19
CA GLY A 564 -29.28 -18.38 2.34
C GLY A 564 -30.55 -18.47 1.48
N TRP A 565 -30.44 -18.82 0.21
CA TRP A 565 -31.62 -19.02 -0.66
C TRP A 565 -32.58 -20.07 -0.13
N ASN A 566 -32.09 -21.14 0.49
CA ASN A 566 -32.93 -22.16 1.10
C ASN A 566 -33.66 -21.64 2.36
N LEU A 567 -33.04 -20.74 3.12
CA LEU A 567 -33.66 -20.10 4.28
C LEU A 567 -34.80 -19.16 3.89
N LEU A 568 -34.69 -18.50 2.73
CA LEU A 568 -35.54 -17.37 2.32
C LEU A 568 -36.77 -17.74 1.47
N GLN A 569 -37.03 -19.02 1.20
CA GLN A 569 -38.09 -19.42 0.25
C GLN A 569 -39.46 -18.83 0.59
N GLY A 570 -39.89 -18.90 1.86
CA GLY A 570 -41.19 -18.40 2.30
C GLY A 570 -41.30 -16.88 2.25
N GLU A 571 -40.23 -16.19 2.66
CA GLU A 571 -40.14 -14.73 2.67
C GLU A 571 -40.13 -14.15 1.25
N LEU A 572 -39.50 -14.82 0.30
CA LEU A 572 -39.51 -14.41 -1.12
C LEU A 572 -40.89 -14.56 -1.75
N GLU A 573 -41.64 -15.62 -1.42
CA GLU A 573 -43.05 -15.72 -1.82
C GLU A 573 -43.90 -14.60 -1.22
N GLN A 574 -43.60 -14.18 0.01
CA GLN A 574 -44.26 -13.04 0.65
C GLN A 574 -43.92 -11.73 -0.06
N LEU A 575 -42.65 -11.52 -0.42
CA LEU A 575 -42.20 -10.36 -1.19
C LEU A 575 -42.92 -10.28 -2.54
N GLN A 576 -42.99 -11.39 -3.28
CA GLN A 576 -43.68 -11.43 -4.56
C GLN A 576 -45.16 -11.02 -4.45
N LYS A 577 -45.83 -11.38 -3.35
CA LYS A 577 -47.22 -10.97 -3.07
C LYS A 577 -47.34 -9.50 -2.69
N LYS A 578 -46.36 -8.94 -1.96
CA LYS A 578 -46.30 -7.52 -1.58
C LYS A 578 -45.91 -6.60 -2.76
N GLY A 579 -45.12 -7.11 -3.70
CA GLY A 579 -44.46 -6.35 -4.74
C GLY A 579 -43.07 -5.90 -4.30
N ASP A 580 -42.06 -6.11 -5.15
CA ASP A 580 -40.69 -5.65 -4.93
C ASP A 580 -40.49 -4.26 -5.58
N THR A 581 -39.96 -3.32 -4.80
CA THR A 581 -39.64 -1.95 -5.25
C THR A 581 -38.15 -1.66 -5.24
N THR A 582 -37.34 -2.65 -4.86
CA THR A 582 -35.90 -2.52 -4.67
C THR A 582 -35.22 -2.53 -6.03
N GLY A 583 -34.29 -1.59 -6.24
CA GLY A 583 -33.45 -1.60 -7.43
C GLY A 583 -32.56 -2.85 -7.47
N PRO A 584 -32.04 -3.24 -8.64
CA PRO A 584 -31.07 -4.31 -8.73
C PRO A 584 -29.80 -3.93 -7.95
N THR A 585 -29.22 -4.89 -7.24
CA THR A 585 -27.86 -4.75 -6.70
C THR A 585 -26.88 -4.75 -7.88
N ILE A 586 -26.08 -3.70 -7.98
CA ILE A 586 -25.15 -3.51 -9.11
C ILE A 586 -23.76 -3.90 -8.65
N PHE A 587 -23.21 -4.95 -9.27
CA PHE A 587 -21.80 -5.26 -9.16
C PHE A 587 -20.99 -4.12 -9.80
N PRO A 588 -19.95 -3.57 -9.15
CA PRO A 588 -19.23 -2.43 -9.69
C PRO A 588 -18.68 -2.70 -11.09
N ALA A 589 -18.87 -1.73 -11.99
CA ALA A 589 -18.48 -1.87 -13.38
C ALA A 589 -16.97 -2.12 -13.49
N TRP A 590 -16.62 -3.19 -14.19
CA TRP A 590 -15.26 -3.57 -14.50
C TRP A 590 -15.05 -3.55 -16.02
N VAL A 591 -13.98 -2.91 -16.49
CA VAL A 591 -13.78 -2.56 -17.91
C VAL A 591 -12.56 -3.30 -18.48
N LEU A 592 -12.73 -3.87 -19.69
CA LEU A 592 -11.66 -4.51 -20.47
C LEU A 592 -11.63 -3.97 -21.92
N PRO A 593 -10.48 -3.50 -22.43
CA PRO A 593 -9.24 -3.25 -21.69
C PRO A 593 -9.42 -2.08 -20.72
N GLU A 594 -8.76 -2.19 -19.58
CA GLU A 594 -8.80 -1.24 -18.47
C GLU A 594 -8.38 0.19 -18.83
N ASN A 595 -7.36 0.31 -19.68
CA ASN A 595 -6.79 1.57 -20.10
C ASN A 595 -6.79 1.64 -21.63
N PRO A 596 -7.93 1.95 -22.27
CA PRO A 596 -8.02 1.96 -23.72
C PRO A 596 -7.15 3.05 -24.39
N GLY A 597 -6.50 3.91 -23.59
CA GLY A 597 -5.51 4.91 -24.02
C GLY A 597 -4.09 4.67 -23.50
N GLY A 598 -3.82 3.52 -22.88
CA GLY A 598 -2.51 3.09 -22.39
C GLY A 598 -2.16 1.68 -22.83
#